data_AF-A0A856MDL4-F1
#
_entry.id   AF-A0A856MDL4-F1
#
_cell.length_a   1.000
_cell.length_b   1.000
_cell.length_c   1.000
_cell.angle_alpha   90.00
_cell.angle_beta   90.00
_cell.angle_gamma   90.00
#
_symmetry.space_group_name_H-M   'P 1'
#
loop_
_entity.id
_entity.type
_entity.pdbx_description
1 polymer ?
#
loop_
_entity_poly.entity_id
_entity_poly.type
_entity_poly.pdbx_seq_one_letter_code
_entity_poly.pdbx_strand_id
1 'polypeptide(L)'
;MVIAVSMSQFLIERFILGSFLPSLPLDSLFSTQGIMVMLLAAYAGAMWMFLTSAPKVHTVMVSDLEVARQLYEGQLDLPAAEVPLHYYYNYEQTLGATGVDPLYLSSTPSFSGSRMSNASEGLWYQLKKNTQLHIIMGASLGNKNQQRHVCFDRDCLEMILMRVETRGLKFKIRSEKPLNFLVKDYEGRIIEMAEVAS
;
A
#
# COMPACT_ATOMS: atom_id res chain seq x y z
N MET A 1 -33.20 -47.74 39.86
CA MET A 1 -33.27 -46.36 39.33
C MET A 1 -32.11 -46.19 38.38
N VAL A 2 -32.41 -46.04 37.09
CA VAL A 2 -31.42 -45.95 36.01
C VAL A 2 -30.83 -44.55 36.00
N ILE A 3 -29.50 -44.43 36.03
CA ILE A 3 -28.81 -43.19 35.66
C ILE A 3 -27.84 -43.57 34.54
N ALA A 4 -28.19 -43.15 33.33
CA ALA A 4 -27.40 -43.30 32.13
C ALA A 4 -26.20 -42.35 32.20
N VAL A 5 -24.98 -42.89 32.08
CA VAL A 5 -23.79 -42.09 31.79
C VAL A 5 -23.48 -42.30 30.32
N SER A 6 -23.87 -41.32 29.51
CA SER A 6 -23.49 -41.24 28.10
C SER A 6 -22.00 -40.88 28.04
N MET A 7 -21.16 -41.87 27.77
CA MET A 7 -19.78 -41.62 27.34
C MET A 7 -19.84 -41.20 25.88
N SER A 8 -20.11 -39.91 25.64
CA SER A 8 -19.88 -39.30 24.33
C SER A 8 -18.39 -39.43 24.01
N GLN A 9 -18.04 -40.47 23.27
CA GLN A 9 -16.75 -40.58 22.64
C GLN A 9 -16.66 -39.39 21.70
N PHE A 10 -15.86 -38.40 22.08
CA PHE A 10 -15.37 -37.35 21.20
C PHE A 10 -14.72 -38.05 20.01
N LEU A 11 -15.48 -38.23 18.93
CA LEU A 11 -14.94 -38.42 17.59
C LEU A 11 -14.21 -37.12 17.28
N ILE A 12 -12.92 -37.09 17.61
CA ILE A 12 -11.97 -36.24 16.92
C ILE A 12 -12.09 -36.66 15.46
N GLU A 13 -12.86 -35.91 14.68
CA GLU A 13 -12.77 -35.95 13.23
C GLU A 13 -11.32 -35.61 12.90
N ARG A 14 -10.50 -36.66 12.78
CA ARG A 14 -9.28 -36.55 12.01
C ARG A 14 -9.79 -36.22 10.62
N PHE A 15 -9.72 -34.94 10.25
CA PHE A 15 -9.77 -34.54 8.86
C PHE A 15 -8.60 -35.27 8.17
N ILE A 16 -8.88 -36.47 7.67
CA ILE A 16 -7.95 -37.23 6.85
C ILE A 16 -7.94 -36.51 5.51
N LEU A 17 -7.07 -35.50 5.43
CA LEU A 17 -6.66 -34.86 4.18
C LEU A 17 -6.04 -35.87 3.18
N GLY A 18 -5.83 -37.12 3.60
CA GLY A 18 -5.32 -38.22 2.79
C GLY A 18 -6.36 -39.01 1.96
N SER A 19 -7.68 -38.76 2.08
CA SER A 19 -8.68 -39.49 1.27
C SER A 19 -8.94 -38.88 -0.11
N PHE A 20 -8.37 -37.71 -0.42
CA PHE A 20 -8.44 -37.10 -1.75
C PHE A 20 -7.22 -37.37 -2.63
N LEU A 21 -6.21 -38.12 -2.16
CA LEU A 21 -5.03 -38.50 -2.95
C LEU A 21 -4.58 -39.97 -2.75
N PRO A 22 -5.45 -41.01 -2.77
CA PRO A 22 -4.98 -42.39 -2.57
C PRO A 22 -4.49 -43.09 -3.86
N SER A 23 -4.64 -42.46 -5.03
CA SER A 23 -4.11 -42.98 -6.31
C SER A 23 -4.04 -41.85 -7.33
N LEU A 24 -2.90 -41.19 -7.45
CA LEU A 24 -2.55 -40.53 -8.72
C LEU A 24 -1.75 -41.57 -9.52
N PRO A 25 -2.36 -42.29 -10.47
CA PRO A 25 -1.57 -42.99 -11.46
C PRO A 25 -0.75 -41.91 -12.15
N LEU A 26 0.58 -42.01 -12.12
CA LEU A 26 1.45 -41.07 -12.84
C LEU A 26 1.02 -40.95 -14.32
N ASP A 27 0.45 -42.02 -14.88
CA ASP A 27 -0.14 -42.05 -16.23
C ASP A 27 -1.33 -41.10 -16.42
N SER A 28 -2.12 -40.83 -15.36
CA SER A 28 -3.23 -39.88 -15.41
C SER A 28 -2.78 -38.43 -15.25
N LEU A 29 -1.58 -38.18 -14.68
CA LEU A 29 -0.97 -36.85 -14.60
C LEU A 29 -0.38 -36.40 -15.95
N PHE A 30 0.10 -37.35 -16.77
CA PHE A 30 0.61 -37.09 -18.13
C PHE A 30 -0.45 -37.29 -19.24
N SER A 31 -1.69 -37.64 -18.90
CA SER A 31 -2.82 -37.63 -19.84
C SER A 31 -3.19 -36.20 -20.25
N THR A 32 -3.80 -36.02 -21.43
CA THR A 32 -4.25 -34.70 -21.93
C THR A 32 -5.13 -33.97 -20.91
N GLN A 33 -6.00 -34.71 -20.21
CA GLN A 33 -6.86 -34.17 -19.16
C GLN A 33 -6.09 -33.84 -17.87
N GLY A 34 -5.09 -34.67 -17.50
CA GLY A 34 -4.22 -34.41 -16.35
C GLY A 34 -3.34 -33.19 -16.55
N ILE A 35 -2.76 -33.05 -17.75
CA ILE A 35 -2.00 -31.87 -18.17
C ILE A 35 -2.89 -30.62 -18.13
N MET A 36 -4.13 -30.71 -18.62
CA MET A 36 -5.08 -29.59 -18.57
C MET A 36 -5.36 -29.14 -17.14
N VAL A 37 -5.57 -30.07 -16.20
CA VAL A 37 -5.78 -29.73 -14.78
C VAL A 37 -4.52 -29.16 -14.15
N MET A 38 -3.34 -29.72 -14.43
CA MET A 38 -2.07 -29.17 -13.95
C MET A 38 -1.80 -27.77 -14.47
N LEU A 39 -2.09 -27.49 -15.75
CA LEU A 39 -1.95 -26.14 -16.32
C LEU A 39 -2.87 -25.14 -15.62
N LEU A 40 -4.12 -25.52 -15.35
CA LEU A 40 -5.06 -24.67 -14.62
C LEU A 40 -4.60 -24.42 -13.18
N ALA A 41 -4.10 -25.45 -12.48
CA ALA A 41 -3.57 -25.31 -11.13
C ALA A 41 -2.31 -24.43 -11.11
N ALA A 42 -1.39 -24.63 -12.06
CA ALA A 42 -0.18 -23.81 -12.20
C ALA A 42 -0.53 -22.34 -12.48
N TYR A 43 -1.50 -22.08 -13.38
CA TYR A 43 -1.97 -20.73 -13.67
C TYR A 43 -2.64 -20.08 -12.45
N ALA A 44 -3.52 -20.80 -11.76
CA ALA A 44 -4.15 -20.31 -10.54
C ALA A 44 -3.11 -19.97 -9.46
N GLY A 45 -2.10 -20.84 -9.28
CA GLY A 45 -0.99 -20.59 -8.37
C GLY A 45 -0.16 -19.37 -8.76
N ALA A 46 0.16 -19.22 -10.05
CA ALA A 46 0.88 -18.05 -10.57
C ALA A 46 0.08 -16.76 -10.36
N MET A 47 -1.24 -16.77 -10.62
CA MET A 47 -2.12 -15.63 -10.38
C MET A 47 -2.22 -15.27 -8.90
N TRP A 48 -2.31 -16.26 -8.01
CA TRP A 48 -2.31 -16.01 -6.57
C TRP A 48 -1.02 -15.32 -6.09
N MET A 49 0.13 -15.83 -6.54
CA MET A 49 1.44 -15.21 -6.26
C MET A 49 1.51 -13.78 -6.79
N PHE A 50 1.01 -13.54 -8.01
CA PHE A 50 1.00 -12.21 -8.62
C PHE A 50 0.15 -11.23 -7.83
N LEU A 51 -1.11 -11.57 -7.53
CA LEU A 51 -2.04 -10.69 -6.81
C LEU A 51 -1.57 -10.40 -5.39
N THR A 52 -0.97 -11.37 -4.70
CA THR A 52 -0.43 -11.17 -3.34
C THR A 52 0.85 -10.34 -3.33
N SER A 53 1.61 -10.34 -4.43
CA SER A 53 2.83 -9.54 -4.58
C SER A 53 2.58 -8.08 -4.99
N ALA A 54 1.35 -7.73 -5.37
CA ALA A 54 1.03 -6.42 -5.92
C ALA A 54 1.42 -5.28 -4.96
N PRO A 55 2.06 -4.21 -5.46
CA PRO A 55 2.40 -3.06 -4.65
C PRO A 55 1.13 -2.37 -4.16
N LYS A 56 1.09 -2.06 -2.87
CA LYS A 56 -0.01 -1.29 -2.26
C LYS A 56 0.35 0.19 -2.25
N VAL A 57 -0.60 1.05 -2.59
CA VAL A 57 -0.45 2.50 -2.51
C VAL A 57 -1.51 3.04 -1.56
N HIS A 58 -1.08 3.73 -0.51
CA HIS A 58 -1.98 4.46 0.37
C HIS A 58 -1.93 5.95 0.06
N THR A 59 -3.08 6.60 0.13
CA THR A 59 -3.18 8.05 -0.09
C THR A 59 -3.47 8.75 1.24
N VAL A 60 -2.66 9.76 1.55
CA VAL A 60 -2.88 10.66 2.68
C VAL A 60 -3.12 12.06 2.16
N MET A 61 -4.27 12.62 2.53
CA MET A 61 -4.61 14.01 2.25
C MET A 61 -4.06 14.89 3.36
N VAL A 62 -3.35 15.95 3.01
CA VAL A 62 -2.73 16.87 3.97
C VAL A 62 -3.25 18.29 3.79
N SER A 63 -3.16 19.08 4.85
CA SER A 63 -3.48 20.51 4.83
C SER A 63 -2.36 21.35 4.20
N ASP A 64 -1.11 20.95 4.37
CA ASP A 64 0.07 21.64 3.85
C ASP A 64 1.14 20.62 3.43
N LEU A 65 1.57 20.68 2.16
CA LEU A 65 2.57 19.75 1.61
C LEU A 65 3.97 19.99 2.18
N GLU A 66 4.32 21.23 2.51
CA GLU A 66 5.67 21.53 2.99
C GLU A 66 5.87 21.04 4.43
N VAL A 67 4.84 21.19 5.27
CA VAL A 67 4.81 20.58 6.61
C VAL A 67 4.84 19.05 6.50
N ALA A 68 4.08 18.48 5.56
CA ALA A 68 4.09 17.05 5.32
C ALA A 68 5.49 16.57 4.90
N ARG A 69 6.14 17.23 3.94
CA ARG A 69 7.49 16.91 3.47
C ARG A 69 8.49 16.89 4.63
N GLN A 70 8.47 17.91 5.48
CA GLN A 70 9.33 18.01 6.66
C GLN A 70 9.09 16.87 7.67
N LEU A 71 7.84 16.44 7.83
CA LEU A 71 7.50 15.30 8.69
C LEU A 71 7.95 13.97 8.06
N TYR A 72 7.51 13.67 6.85
CA TYR A 72 7.68 12.35 6.24
C TYR A 72 9.11 12.09 5.77
N GLU A 73 9.76 13.08 5.15
CA GLU A 73 11.14 12.96 4.67
C GLU A 73 12.14 13.31 5.77
N GLY A 74 11.89 14.37 6.54
CA GLY A 74 12.85 14.84 7.55
C GLY A 74 12.83 14.02 8.83
N GLN A 75 11.66 13.87 9.45
CA GLN A 75 11.55 13.25 10.78
C GLN A 75 11.35 11.74 10.71
N LEU A 76 10.42 11.31 9.86
CA LEU A 76 10.09 9.90 9.65
C LEU A 76 11.09 9.21 8.74
N ASP A 77 11.87 9.98 7.95
CA ASP A 77 12.94 9.49 7.07
C ASP A 77 12.44 8.34 6.23
N LEU A 78 11.32 8.63 5.58
CA LEU A 78 10.78 7.78 4.54
C LEU A 78 11.58 8.06 3.27
N PRO A 79 12.14 7.02 2.64
CA PRO A 79 12.84 7.22 1.38
C PRO A 79 11.86 7.70 0.32
N ALA A 80 12.26 8.76 -0.39
CA ALA A 80 11.52 9.26 -1.54
C ALA A 80 11.35 8.13 -2.56
N ALA A 81 10.12 7.94 -3.01
CA ALA A 81 9.81 6.98 -4.05
C ALA A 81 9.55 7.74 -5.35
N GLU A 82 10.02 7.21 -6.47
CA GLU A 82 9.59 7.70 -7.76
C GLU A 82 8.14 7.28 -8.00
N VAL A 83 7.38 8.17 -8.65
CA VAL A 83 5.98 7.93 -8.98
C VAL A 83 5.89 6.61 -9.76
N PRO A 84 5.10 5.61 -9.32
CA PRO A 84 4.92 4.36 -10.07
C PRO A 84 4.21 4.56 -11.42
N LEU A 85 3.86 5.81 -11.77
CA LEU A 85 3.01 6.21 -12.89
C LEU A 85 3.75 6.47 -14.20
N HIS A 86 5.06 6.19 -14.31
CA HIS A 86 5.78 6.16 -15.61
C HIS A 86 4.96 5.42 -16.69
N TYR A 87 4.19 4.39 -16.30
CA TYR A 87 3.42 3.56 -17.22
C TYR A 87 2.03 4.10 -17.60
N TYR A 88 1.46 5.05 -16.85
CA TYR A 88 0.06 5.45 -17.03
C TYR A 88 -0.13 6.86 -17.62
N TYR A 89 0.80 7.79 -17.39
CA TYR A 89 0.68 9.17 -17.92
C TYR A 89 1.42 9.41 -19.25
N ASN A 90 2.27 8.48 -19.69
CA ASN A 90 2.95 8.59 -20.99
C ASN A 90 2.08 8.25 -22.21
N TYR A 91 0.82 7.85 -22.00
CA TYR A 91 -0.08 7.56 -23.12
C TYR A 91 -0.46 8.86 -23.86
N GLU A 92 -0.70 9.95 -23.13
CA GLU A 92 -1.08 11.26 -23.68
C GLU A 92 0.13 12.01 -24.26
N GLN A 93 1.31 11.87 -23.64
CA GLN A 93 2.52 12.56 -24.10
C GLN A 93 3.10 11.96 -25.40
N THR A 94 2.82 10.69 -25.69
CA THR A 94 3.20 10.04 -26.96
C THR A 94 2.16 10.28 -28.06
N LEU A 95 0.87 10.41 -27.73
CA LEU A 95 -0.20 10.69 -28.71
C LEU A 95 -0.31 12.16 -29.09
N GLY A 96 0.14 13.09 -28.24
CA GLY A 96 0.21 14.53 -28.57
C GLY A 96 1.39 14.94 -29.46
N ALA A 97 2.34 14.03 -29.73
CA ALA A 97 3.58 14.31 -30.46
C ALA A 97 3.61 13.76 -31.89
N THR A 98 2.49 13.28 -32.45
CA THR A 98 2.44 12.72 -33.82
C THR A 98 2.47 13.77 -34.93
N GLY A 99 3.06 14.94 -34.69
CA GLY A 99 3.25 16.00 -35.69
C GLY A 99 4.71 16.42 -35.90
N VAL A 100 5.65 15.98 -35.05
CA VAL A 100 7.06 16.36 -35.16
C VAL A 100 7.95 15.13 -35.18
N ASP A 101 8.60 14.94 -36.33
CA ASP A 101 9.56 13.89 -36.60
C ASP A 101 10.72 13.93 -35.57
N PRO A 102 10.98 12.87 -34.79
CA PRO A 102 11.98 12.85 -33.71
C PRO A 102 13.44 12.93 -34.21
N LEU A 103 13.65 13.07 -35.52
CA LEU A 103 14.95 13.36 -36.12
C LEU A 103 15.32 14.86 -36.13
N TYR A 104 14.38 15.77 -35.85
CA TYR A 104 14.61 17.22 -35.89
C TYR A 104 14.91 17.88 -34.54
N LEU A 105 14.90 17.14 -33.41
CA LEU A 105 15.28 17.66 -32.09
C LEU A 105 16.76 17.46 -31.75
N SER A 106 17.62 17.32 -32.76
CA SER A 106 19.05 17.37 -32.55
C SER A 106 19.49 18.80 -32.20
N SER A 107 20.32 18.90 -31.17
CA SER A 107 21.09 20.07 -30.72
C SER A 107 20.43 21.08 -29.77
N THR A 108 20.04 20.63 -28.57
CA THR A 108 20.23 21.46 -27.36
C THR A 108 20.58 20.57 -26.15
N PRO A 109 21.77 20.68 -25.54
CA PRO A 109 22.06 20.02 -24.27
C PRO A 109 21.47 20.87 -23.15
N SER A 110 20.15 20.84 -22.96
CA SER A 110 19.54 21.32 -21.72
C SER A 110 19.72 20.25 -20.64
N PHE A 111 20.92 20.23 -20.06
CA PHE A 111 21.17 19.73 -18.72
C PHE A 111 20.43 20.67 -17.74
N SER A 112 19.13 20.43 -17.62
CA SER A 112 18.27 21.03 -16.62
C SER A 112 17.17 20.00 -16.42
N GLY A 113 17.41 19.07 -15.50
CA GLY A 113 16.31 18.44 -14.78
C GLY A 113 15.61 19.56 -14.04
N SER A 114 14.75 20.29 -14.76
CA SER A 114 13.84 21.24 -14.19
C SER A 114 13.08 20.46 -13.15
N ARG A 115 13.32 20.79 -11.88
CA ARG A 115 12.32 20.65 -10.84
C ARG A 115 11.15 21.50 -11.31
N MET A 116 10.35 20.93 -12.20
CA MET A 116 9.10 21.50 -12.64
C MET A 116 8.31 21.65 -11.36
N SER A 117 8.01 22.89 -11.02
CA SER A 117 7.19 23.28 -9.88
C SER A 117 5.76 22.79 -10.08
N ASN A 118 5.55 21.47 -9.99
CA ASN A 118 4.25 20.85 -9.96
C ASN A 118 3.78 20.82 -8.50
N ALA A 119 3.31 21.96 -8.00
CA ALA A 119 2.59 22.02 -6.71
C ALA A 119 1.30 21.16 -6.70
N SER A 120 0.92 20.61 -7.86
CA SER A 120 -0.16 19.64 -8.05
C SER A 120 0.28 18.17 -8.09
N GLU A 121 1.57 17.87 -8.20
CA GLU A 121 2.08 16.51 -8.07
C GLU A 121 2.34 16.25 -6.60
N GLY A 122 1.55 15.36 -5.99
CA GLY A 122 1.75 14.95 -4.61
C GLY A 122 3.15 14.38 -4.33
N LEU A 123 3.50 14.25 -3.05
CA LEU A 123 4.77 13.66 -2.63
C LEU A 123 4.64 12.13 -2.56
N TRP A 124 5.69 11.43 -2.98
CA TRP A 124 5.73 9.96 -3.00
C TRP A 124 6.85 9.44 -2.11
N TYR A 125 6.48 8.51 -1.23
CA TYR A 125 7.41 7.90 -0.28
C TYR A 125 7.21 6.39 -0.21
N GLN A 126 8.28 5.66 0.13
CA GLN A 126 8.19 4.23 0.38
C GLN A 126 8.00 3.98 1.88
N LEU A 127 6.89 3.33 2.26
CA LEU A 127 6.58 3.03 3.66
C LEU A 127 7.09 1.66 4.10
N LYS A 128 7.04 0.67 3.19
CA LYS A 128 7.61 -0.70 3.30
C LYS A 128 8.03 -1.19 1.93
N LYS A 129 8.71 -2.33 1.80
CA LYS A 129 9.22 -2.86 0.52
C LYS A 129 8.20 -2.87 -0.64
N ASN A 130 6.93 -3.24 -0.37
CA ASN A 130 5.85 -3.29 -1.37
C ASN A 130 4.71 -2.31 -1.07
N THR A 131 4.99 -1.25 -0.31
CA THR A 131 3.96 -0.28 0.10
C THR A 131 4.47 1.13 -0.07
N GLN A 132 3.77 1.90 -0.90
CA GLN A 132 4.03 3.29 -1.17
C GLN A 132 2.99 4.18 -0.50
N LEU A 133 3.41 5.39 -0.19
CA LEU A 133 2.62 6.44 0.41
C LEU A 133 2.59 7.62 -0.56
N HIS A 134 1.38 7.97 -1.01
CA HIS A 134 1.13 9.14 -1.83
C HIS A 134 0.50 10.23 -0.97
N ILE A 135 1.10 11.41 -0.98
CA ILE A 135 0.68 12.54 -0.16
C ILE A 135 0.17 13.64 -1.07
N ILE A 136 -1.10 13.98 -0.93
CA ILE A 136 -1.75 15.00 -1.75
C ILE A 136 -2.34 16.09 -0.87
N MET A 137 -2.49 17.30 -1.40
CA MET A 137 -3.31 18.31 -0.76
C MET A 137 -4.78 17.91 -0.78
N GLY A 138 -5.53 18.30 0.25
CA GLY A 138 -6.99 18.12 0.26
C GLY A 138 -7.63 18.06 1.64
N ALA A 139 -6.84 18.01 2.71
CA ALA A 139 -7.39 18.05 4.06
C ALA A 139 -7.59 19.50 4.54
N SER A 140 -8.71 19.75 5.21
CA SER A 140 -8.90 20.98 5.97
C SER A 140 -8.09 20.96 7.27
N LEU A 141 -7.75 22.14 7.78
CA LEU A 141 -7.11 22.26 9.09
C LEU A 141 -7.98 21.63 10.18
N GLY A 142 -7.32 21.01 11.16
CA GLY A 142 -7.95 20.35 12.30
C GLY A 142 -8.38 21.33 13.38
N ASN A 143 -8.80 20.77 14.51
CA ASN A 143 -9.19 21.57 15.67
C ASN A 143 -8.04 22.47 16.14
N LYS A 144 -8.37 23.71 16.52
CA LYS A 144 -7.39 24.73 16.94
C LYS A 144 -6.39 25.11 15.83
N ASN A 145 -6.81 25.04 14.56
CA ASN A 145 -5.99 25.40 13.42
C ASN A 145 -4.72 24.54 13.29
N GLN A 146 -4.80 23.29 13.75
CA GLN A 146 -3.70 22.33 13.68
C GLN A 146 -3.59 21.75 12.28
N GLN A 147 -2.36 21.42 11.88
CA GLN A 147 -2.12 20.73 10.62
C GLN A 147 -2.75 19.34 10.69
N ARG A 148 -3.37 18.90 9.60
CA ARG A 148 -4.18 17.68 9.60
C ARG A 148 -3.87 16.82 8.40
N HIS A 149 -3.58 15.55 8.68
CA HIS A 149 -3.31 14.50 7.72
C HIS A 149 -4.42 13.46 7.86
N VAL A 150 -5.07 13.15 6.76
CA VAL A 150 -6.28 12.33 6.72
C VAL A 150 -6.03 11.14 5.81
N CYS A 151 -6.32 9.94 6.28
CA CYS A 151 -6.23 8.71 5.49
C CYS A 151 -7.53 7.92 5.60
N PHE A 152 -7.90 7.24 4.52
CA PHE A 152 -9.03 6.31 4.52
C PHE A 152 -8.65 4.94 5.07
N ASP A 153 -7.40 4.52 4.88
CA ASP A 153 -6.94 3.20 5.27
C ASP A 153 -6.36 3.24 6.69
N ARG A 154 -6.97 2.51 7.61
CA ARG A 154 -6.46 2.33 8.97
C ARG A 154 -5.03 1.75 8.96
N ASP A 155 -4.77 0.75 8.13
CA ASP A 155 -3.45 0.12 7.99
C ASP A 155 -2.34 1.13 7.68
N CYS A 156 -2.65 2.16 6.86
CA CYS A 156 -1.72 3.24 6.54
C CYS A 156 -1.33 4.02 7.80
N LEU A 157 -2.32 4.43 8.59
CA LEU A 157 -2.11 5.20 9.81
C LEU A 157 -1.38 4.40 10.89
N GLU A 158 -1.66 3.10 11.01
CA GLU A 158 -0.93 2.21 11.91
C GLU A 158 0.56 2.11 11.51
N MET A 159 0.84 2.00 10.20
CA MET A 159 2.23 1.98 9.72
C MET A 159 2.96 3.32 9.94
N ILE A 160 2.26 4.45 9.76
CA ILE A 160 2.80 5.77 10.09
C ILE A 160 3.06 5.88 11.60
N LEU A 161 2.13 5.44 12.44
CA LEU A 161 2.26 5.46 13.90
C LEU A 161 3.46 4.62 14.36
N MET A 162 3.64 3.41 13.84
CA MET A 162 4.81 2.58 14.10
C MET A 162 6.11 3.29 13.71
N ARG A 163 6.12 4.06 12.61
CA ARG A 163 7.29 4.85 12.21
C ARG A 163 7.55 6.01 13.17
N VAL A 164 6.50 6.72 13.59
CA VAL A 164 6.56 7.78 14.61
C VAL A 164 7.17 7.25 15.91
N GLU A 165 6.73 6.07 16.37
CA GLU A 165 7.27 5.38 17.54
C GLU A 165 8.75 5.00 17.37
N THR A 166 9.10 4.39 16.24
CA THR A 166 10.47 3.96 15.95
C THR A 166 11.44 5.14 15.89
N ARG A 167 10.98 6.30 15.43
CA ARG A 167 11.79 7.54 15.35
C ARG A 167 11.77 8.34 16.65
N GLY A 168 11.03 7.89 17.68
CA GLY A 168 11.00 8.54 18.99
C GLY A 168 10.29 9.89 19.02
N LEU A 169 9.40 10.16 18.05
CA LEU A 169 8.62 11.39 18.04
C LEU A 169 7.56 11.36 19.15
N LYS A 170 7.25 12.52 19.74
CA LYS A 170 6.21 12.60 20.76
C LYS A 170 4.85 12.49 20.11
N PHE A 171 4.04 11.52 20.54
CA PHE A 171 2.68 11.34 20.03
C PHE A 171 1.67 11.12 21.16
N LYS A 172 0.39 11.27 20.83
CA LYS A 172 -0.74 10.99 21.72
C LYS A 172 -1.90 10.41 20.93
N ILE A 173 -2.31 9.19 21.25
CA ILE A 173 -3.52 8.58 20.72
C ILE A 173 -4.74 9.24 21.38
N ARG A 174 -5.71 9.67 20.56
CA ARG A 174 -6.98 10.27 21.00
C ARG A 174 -8.14 9.30 20.92
N SER A 175 -8.15 8.45 19.90
CA SER A 175 -9.17 7.44 19.64
C SER A 175 -8.53 6.27 18.88
N GLU A 176 -8.95 5.05 19.17
CA GLU A 176 -8.49 3.85 18.44
C GLU A 176 -9.42 3.47 17.28
N LYS A 177 -10.69 3.92 17.32
CA LYS A 177 -11.73 3.62 16.32
C LYS A 177 -12.74 4.77 16.18
N PRO A 178 -12.71 5.56 15.09
CA PRO A 178 -11.66 5.60 14.08
C PRO A 178 -10.32 6.01 14.71
N LEU A 179 -9.20 5.53 14.14
CA LEU A 179 -7.86 5.82 14.64
C LEU A 179 -7.56 7.31 14.48
N ASN A 180 -7.27 7.97 15.60
CA ASN A 180 -6.88 9.37 15.63
C ASN A 180 -5.75 9.54 16.64
N PHE A 181 -4.66 10.15 16.20
CA PHE A 181 -3.54 10.49 17.07
C PHE A 181 -2.90 11.81 16.66
N LEU A 182 -2.26 12.45 17.63
CA LEU A 182 -1.51 13.67 17.43
C LEU A 182 -0.02 13.35 17.43
N VAL A 183 0.72 13.95 16.52
CA VAL A 183 2.19 13.91 16.48
C VAL A 183 2.70 15.33 16.73
N LYS A 184 3.72 15.46 17.58
CA LYS A 184 4.41 16.71 17.79
C LYS A 184 5.75 16.68 17.05
N ASP A 185 5.89 17.62 16.12
CA ASP A 185 7.11 17.87 15.35
C ASP A 185 8.24 18.41 16.25
N TYR A 186 9.50 18.32 15.79
CA TYR A 186 10.64 19.01 16.37
C TYR A 186 10.48 20.54 16.41
N GLU A 187 9.76 21.14 15.45
CA GLU A 187 9.38 22.56 15.51
C GLU A 187 8.27 22.86 16.53
N GLY A 188 7.76 21.84 17.21
CA GLY A 188 6.72 21.95 18.22
C GLY A 188 5.30 22.07 17.67
N ARG A 189 5.14 22.04 16.34
CA ARG A 189 3.84 21.97 15.65
C ARG A 189 3.12 20.67 16.02
N ILE A 190 1.80 20.75 16.16
CA ILE A 190 0.95 19.58 16.39
C ILE A 190 0.28 19.23 15.07
N ILE A 191 0.47 17.99 14.64
CA ILE A 191 -0.09 17.41 13.42
C ILE A 191 -1.09 16.33 13.84
N GLU A 192 -2.34 16.49 13.44
CA GLU A 192 -3.40 15.51 13.65
C GLU A 192 -3.39 14.48 12.52
N MET A 193 -3.27 13.21 12.88
CA MET A 193 -3.40 12.06 11.99
C MET A 193 -4.78 11.43 12.25
N ALA A 194 -5.63 11.40 11.23
CA ALA A 194 -7.03 10.98 11.39
C ALA A 194 -7.46 10.00 10.30
N GLU A 195 -8.03 8.88 10.74
CA GLU A 195 -8.79 7.97 9.91
C GLU A 195 -10.13 8.61 9.53
N VAL A 196 -10.50 8.56 8.25
CA VAL A 196 -11.86 8.89 7.82
C VAL A 196 -12.75 7.72 8.19
N ALA A 197 -13.63 7.92 9.16
CA ALA A 197 -14.67 6.94 9.47
C ALA A 197 -15.56 6.74 8.22
N SER A 198 -15.57 5.50 7.71
CA SER A 198 -16.56 5.00 6.76
C SER A 198 -17.86 4.63 7.46
#